data_AF-W1VTS4-F1
#
_entry.id   AF-W1VTS4-F1
#
_cell.length_a   1.000
_cell.length_b   1.000
_cell.length_c   1.000
_cell.angle_alpha   90.00
_cell.angle_beta   90.00
_cell.angle_gamma   90.00
#
_symmetry.space_group_name_H-M   'P 1'
#
loop_
_entity.id
_entity.type
_entity.pdbx_description
1 polymer ?
#
loop_
_entity_poly.entity_id
_entity_poly.type
_entity_poly.pdbx_seq_one_letter_code
_entity_poly.pdbx_strand_id
1 'polypeptide(L)'
;MTKPPGRCRPAPYASHRGPCNKDPPPAAEDRPHLNDQRLAARAFSQRWSGHGYEKGETQAFWIDLLGSVVGIEGAATAAIFEQKTSAGGFIDVLIPEARTLVEQKASHIDLDKPEPRQGTMVTPYQQAKRYADSLPNPQRPDFIVVCNFECFRIHDLRREDPEHNYISFTLAELAEQYHLLGFLVDPSRSRSERERQVSIQAGEVIGELRDALHEQYRAAGDDHWRDLNVLCVRLVFCLYAEDAGLFPKDAFGAYLRSFAPAQMRQALLDLFSVLDTPHEARSAYLSSDLSHFPYVNGGLFADPIEIPQLTQEICSLLVHEVSTGVDWSGISPTVFGGVFESTLNPETRRAGGMHYTSPQNIHRVIDPLFLDALTTELEDILADTAVTERTRKTRLRRYQDKLASLTFLDPAAGSGNF
;
A
#
# COMPACT_ATOMS: atom_id res chain seq x y z
N MET A 1 35.45 30.62 -48.38
CA MET A 1 34.06 30.48 -48.87
C MET A 1 33.90 29.08 -49.44
N THR A 2 33.37 28.15 -48.65
CA THR A 2 33.08 26.78 -49.06
C THR A 2 31.64 26.50 -48.61
N LYS A 3 30.74 26.35 -49.60
CA LYS A 3 29.32 26.03 -49.41
C LYS A 3 29.18 24.55 -49.00
N PRO A 4 28.22 24.19 -48.13
CA PRO A 4 27.94 22.81 -47.77
C PRO A 4 27.05 22.11 -48.83
N PRO A 5 27.13 20.78 -48.99
CA PRO A 5 26.26 20.03 -49.89
C PRO A 5 24.94 19.62 -49.24
N GLY A 6 23.85 19.88 -49.98
CA GLY A 6 22.65 19.04 -50.17
C GLY A 6 21.89 18.45 -48.96
N ARG A 7 20.69 19.00 -48.70
CA ARG A 7 19.64 18.35 -47.88
C ARG A 7 19.07 17.11 -48.60
N CYS A 8 19.07 15.95 -47.94
CA CYS A 8 18.26 14.79 -48.33
C CYS A 8 16.78 15.01 -47.97
N ARG A 9 15.87 14.76 -48.93
CA ARG A 9 14.42 14.64 -48.69
C ARG A 9 14.06 13.19 -48.33
N PRO A 10 13.13 12.93 -47.40
CA PRO A 10 12.62 11.58 -47.17
C PRO A 10 11.58 11.18 -48.23
N ALA A 11 11.57 9.89 -48.58
CA ALA A 11 10.65 9.25 -49.52
C ALA A 11 9.25 9.00 -48.91
N PRO A 12 8.18 8.92 -49.71
CA PRO A 12 6.82 8.73 -49.20
C PRO A 12 6.54 7.25 -48.87
N TYR A 13 5.92 7.02 -47.70
CA TYR A 13 5.42 5.70 -47.29
C TYR A 13 4.20 5.30 -48.13
N ALA A 14 4.28 4.16 -48.81
CA ALA A 14 3.17 3.53 -49.49
C ALA A 14 2.31 2.72 -48.50
N SER A 15 1.01 2.94 -48.52
CA SER A 15 0.01 2.22 -47.74
C SER A 15 -0.25 0.82 -48.32
N HIS A 16 0.00 -0.24 -47.55
CA HIS A 16 -0.53 -1.58 -47.80
C HIS A 16 -1.43 -1.98 -46.64
N ARG A 17 -2.74 -1.90 -46.86
CA ARG A 17 -3.76 -2.53 -46.01
C ARG A 17 -4.00 -3.94 -46.55
N GLY A 18 -3.51 -4.95 -45.84
CA GLY A 18 -4.03 -6.32 -45.92
C GLY A 18 -5.14 -6.53 -44.87
N PRO A 19 -6.16 -7.36 -45.14
CA PRO A 19 -7.25 -7.59 -44.19
C PRO A 19 -6.77 -8.47 -43.03
N CYS A 20 -6.76 -7.92 -41.82
CA CYS A 20 -6.58 -8.68 -40.59
C CYS A 20 -7.94 -9.26 -40.19
N ASN A 21 -8.16 -10.56 -40.44
CA ASN A 21 -9.16 -11.33 -39.70
C ASN A 21 -8.68 -11.39 -38.25
N LYS A 22 -9.34 -10.62 -37.38
CA LYS A 22 -9.23 -10.77 -35.92
C LYS A 22 -10.49 -11.49 -35.47
N ASP A 23 -10.35 -12.77 -35.12
CA ASP A 23 -11.29 -13.38 -34.20
C ASP A 23 -11.29 -12.52 -32.91
N PRO A 24 -12.47 -12.24 -32.31
CA PRO A 24 -12.51 -11.48 -31.08
C PRO A 24 -11.77 -12.26 -29.97
N PRO A 25 -11.04 -11.57 -29.08
CA PRO A 25 -10.47 -12.22 -27.92
C PRO A 25 -11.59 -12.84 -27.07
N PRO A 26 -11.32 -13.95 -26.35
CA PRO A 26 -12.30 -14.54 -25.44
C PRO A 26 -12.78 -13.47 -24.46
N ALA A 27 -14.09 -13.46 -24.21
CA ALA A 27 -14.75 -12.51 -23.32
C ALA A 27 -14.02 -12.48 -21.97
N ALA A 28 -13.69 -11.27 -21.51
CA ALA A 28 -13.20 -11.07 -20.15
C ALA A 28 -14.21 -11.69 -19.18
N GLU A 29 -13.75 -12.64 -18.38
CA GLU A 29 -14.54 -13.26 -17.32
C GLU A 29 -15.19 -12.18 -16.44
N ASP A 30 -16.48 -12.37 -16.15
CA ASP A 30 -17.33 -11.52 -15.31
C ASP A 30 -16.67 -11.29 -13.95
N ARG A 31 -15.95 -10.17 -13.79
CA ARG A 31 -15.54 -9.65 -12.49
C ARG A 31 -16.30 -8.34 -12.24
N PRO A 32 -16.96 -8.18 -11.08
CA PRO A 32 -17.75 -6.99 -10.81
C PRO A 32 -16.88 -5.72 -10.86
N HIS A 33 -17.40 -4.64 -11.46
CA HIS A 33 -16.73 -3.35 -11.46
C HIS A 33 -16.69 -2.78 -10.02
N LEU A 34 -15.70 -1.92 -9.69
CA LEU A 34 -15.54 -1.31 -8.35
C LEU A 34 -16.83 -0.64 -7.79
N ASN A 35 -17.65 -0.06 -8.67
CA ASN A 35 -18.95 0.50 -8.26
C ASN A 35 -19.98 -0.58 -7.88
N ASP A 36 -19.90 -1.76 -8.48
CA ASP A 36 -20.84 -2.86 -8.24
C ASP A 36 -20.59 -3.51 -6.87
N GLN A 37 -19.33 -3.68 -6.47
CA GLN A 37 -18.98 -4.20 -5.14
C GLN A 37 -19.40 -3.26 -4.01
N ARG A 38 -19.23 -1.95 -4.18
CA ARG A 38 -19.71 -0.96 -3.20
C ARG A 38 -21.24 -1.00 -3.06
N LEU A 39 -21.97 -1.13 -4.16
CA LEU A 39 -23.42 -1.28 -4.13
C LEU A 39 -23.84 -2.59 -3.47
N ALA A 40 -23.13 -3.69 -3.74
CA ALA A 40 -23.37 -4.97 -3.11
C ALA A 40 -23.10 -4.95 -1.60
N ALA A 41 -22.00 -4.32 -1.18
CA ALA A 41 -21.67 -4.08 0.23
C ALA A 41 -22.77 -3.28 0.93
N ARG A 42 -23.28 -2.22 0.32
CA ARG A 42 -24.40 -1.43 0.86
C ARG A 42 -25.68 -2.25 0.98
N ALA A 43 -25.99 -3.08 -0.02
CA ALA A 43 -27.14 -3.97 0.01
C ALA A 43 -26.99 -5.05 1.10
N PHE A 44 -25.78 -5.59 1.27
CA PHE A 44 -25.45 -6.53 2.34
C PHE A 44 -25.68 -5.90 3.73
N SER A 45 -25.13 -4.71 3.98
CA SER A 45 -25.32 -4.01 5.27
C SER A 45 -26.80 -3.76 5.59
N GLN A 46 -27.60 -3.39 4.59
CA GLN A 46 -29.04 -3.21 4.77
C GLN A 46 -29.76 -4.52 5.07
N ARG A 47 -29.36 -5.61 4.41
CA ARG A 47 -29.95 -6.94 4.58
C ARG A 47 -29.67 -7.53 5.95
N TRP A 48 -28.46 -7.34 6.46
CA TRP A 48 -28.01 -7.90 7.74
C TRP A 48 -28.16 -6.95 8.93
N SER A 49 -28.67 -5.73 8.69
CA SER A 49 -28.97 -4.77 9.75
C SER A 49 -30.00 -5.35 10.73
N GLY A 50 -29.65 -5.46 12.01
CA GLY A 50 -30.52 -5.98 13.07
C GLY A 50 -30.52 -7.51 13.19
N HIS A 51 -29.74 -8.22 12.37
CA HIS A 51 -29.45 -9.65 12.54
C HIS A 51 -28.35 -9.85 13.61
N GLY A 52 -28.14 -11.09 14.05
CA GLY A 52 -27.17 -11.35 15.10
C GLY A 52 -27.27 -12.71 15.81
N TYR A 53 -28.08 -13.63 15.30
CA TYR A 53 -28.26 -14.95 15.90
C TYR A 53 -27.16 -15.92 15.44
N GLU A 54 -26.07 -15.97 16.20
CA GLU A 54 -24.86 -16.77 15.95
C GLU A 54 -25.16 -18.19 15.42
N LYS A 55 -25.93 -19.01 16.15
CA LYS A 55 -26.15 -20.42 15.76
C LYS A 55 -27.00 -20.61 14.51
N GLY A 56 -27.84 -19.64 14.13
CA GLY A 56 -28.76 -19.79 13.00
C GLY A 56 -28.32 -19.03 11.76
N GLU A 57 -27.54 -17.97 11.92
CA GLU A 57 -27.32 -16.98 10.85
C GLU A 57 -25.88 -16.93 10.37
N THR A 58 -24.90 -17.46 11.12
CA THR A 58 -23.47 -17.40 10.77
C THR A 58 -23.18 -17.92 9.37
N GLN A 59 -23.70 -19.11 9.02
CA GLN A 59 -23.43 -19.70 7.71
C GLN A 59 -24.00 -18.84 6.58
N ALA A 60 -25.26 -18.40 6.71
CA ALA A 60 -25.90 -17.56 5.71
C ALA A 60 -25.20 -16.19 5.57
N PHE A 61 -24.78 -15.59 6.69
CA PHE A 61 -24.05 -14.32 6.72
C PHE A 61 -22.74 -14.39 5.94
N TRP A 62 -21.91 -15.39 6.23
CA TRP A 62 -20.62 -15.52 5.58
C TRP A 62 -20.73 -15.98 4.13
N ILE A 63 -21.66 -16.88 3.79
CA ILE A 63 -21.89 -17.26 2.38
C ILE A 63 -22.31 -16.03 1.56
N ASP A 64 -23.20 -15.20 2.09
CA ASP A 64 -23.65 -13.99 1.42
C ASP A 64 -22.56 -12.93 1.33
N LEU A 65 -21.77 -12.72 2.40
CA LEU A 65 -20.64 -11.78 2.39
C LEU A 65 -19.60 -12.19 1.33
N LEU A 66 -19.20 -13.46 1.36
CA LEU A 66 -18.19 -13.99 0.45
C LEU A 66 -18.68 -13.98 -1.01
N GLY A 67 -19.95 -14.30 -1.25
CA GLY A 67 -20.52 -14.32 -2.60
C GLY A 67 -20.83 -12.94 -3.15
N SER A 68 -21.60 -12.13 -2.42
CA SER A 68 -22.14 -10.87 -2.93
C SER A 68 -21.18 -9.69 -2.81
N VAL A 69 -20.40 -9.61 -1.73
CA VAL A 69 -19.50 -8.47 -1.47
C VAL A 69 -18.09 -8.77 -1.95
N VAL A 70 -17.53 -9.89 -1.49
CA VAL A 70 -16.14 -10.26 -1.79
C VAL A 70 -16.02 -10.78 -3.23
N GLY A 71 -17.05 -11.45 -3.75
CA GLY A 71 -17.09 -11.96 -5.13
C GLY A 71 -16.43 -13.33 -5.31
N ILE A 72 -16.45 -14.18 -4.27
CA ILE A 72 -15.98 -15.57 -4.36
C ILE A 72 -17.06 -16.42 -5.04
N GLU A 73 -16.74 -16.93 -6.23
CA GLU A 73 -17.57 -17.94 -6.89
C GLU A 73 -17.64 -19.21 -6.04
N GLY A 74 -18.85 -19.74 -5.85
CA GLY A 74 -19.04 -20.92 -4.99
C GLY A 74 -18.73 -20.64 -3.52
N ALA A 75 -19.11 -19.47 -2.99
CA ALA A 75 -18.92 -19.10 -1.58
C ALA A 75 -19.33 -20.18 -0.56
N ALA A 76 -20.40 -20.93 -0.84
CA ALA A 76 -20.87 -22.03 0.02
C ALA A 76 -19.89 -23.23 0.09
N THR A 77 -19.03 -23.39 -0.92
CA THR A 77 -17.98 -24.42 -0.96
C THR A 77 -16.60 -23.90 -0.59
N ALA A 78 -16.38 -22.58 -0.70
CA ALA A 78 -15.12 -21.93 -0.35
C ALA A 78 -14.92 -21.78 1.18
N ALA A 79 -16.02 -21.75 1.94
CA ALA A 79 -15.98 -21.71 3.40
C ALA A 79 -16.35 -23.06 4.01
N ILE A 80 -15.57 -23.48 5.01
CA ILE A 80 -15.84 -24.66 5.84
C ILE A 80 -16.40 -24.16 7.17
N PHE A 81 -17.61 -24.60 7.52
CA PHE A 81 -18.30 -24.18 8.75
C PHE A 81 -18.23 -25.26 9.83
N GLU A 82 -18.22 -24.84 11.09
CA GLU A 82 -18.28 -25.73 12.26
C GLU A 82 -17.21 -26.83 12.20
N GLN A 83 -15.98 -26.47 11.85
CA GLN A 83 -14.88 -27.42 11.72
C GLN A 83 -14.37 -27.83 13.10
N LYS A 84 -14.49 -29.12 13.42
CA LYS A 84 -14.00 -29.67 14.69
C LYS A 84 -12.47 -29.61 14.78
N THR A 85 -11.96 -29.14 15.92
CA THR A 85 -10.51 -29.09 16.17
C THR A 85 -10.02 -30.30 16.97
N SER A 86 -8.75 -30.64 16.80
CA SER A 86 -8.06 -31.70 17.57
C SER A 86 -7.93 -31.36 19.06
N ALA A 87 -7.87 -30.06 19.39
CA ALA A 87 -7.82 -29.53 20.75
C ALA A 87 -9.19 -29.49 21.45
N GLY A 88 -10.26 -29.88 20.77
CA GLY A 88 -11.63 -29.78 21.25
C GLY A 88 -12.23 -28.39 21.00
N GLY A 89 -13.47 -28.36 20.50
CA GLY A 89 -14.13 -27.15 20.03
C GLY A 89 -14.39 -27.17 18.52
N PHE A 90 -14.97 -26.08 18.03
CA PHE A 90 -15.31 -25.88 16.62
C PHE A 90 -14.82 -24.50 16.19
N ILE A 91 -14.31 -24.43 14.97
CA ILE A 91 -14.03 -23.18 14.25
C ILE A 91 -15.31 -22.81 13.51
N ASP A 92 -15.80 -21.59 13.71
CA ASP A 92 -17.09 -21.15 13.14
C ASP A 92 -17.02 -21.10 11.61
N VAL A 93 -15.96 -20.46 11.07
CA VAL A 93 -15.68 -20.45 9.63
C VAL A 93 -14.18 -20.56 9.37
N LEU A 94 -13.81 -21.43 8.45
CA LEU A 94 -12.47 -21.50 7.87
C LEU A 94 -12.56 -21.24 6.38
N ILE A 95 -11.71 -20.35 5.86
CA ILE A 95 -11.57 -20.04 4.43
C ILE A 95 -10.16 -20.45 4.02
N PRO A 96 -9.96 -21.69 3.53
CA PRO A 96 -8.63 -22.26 3.33
C PRO A 96 -7.78 -21.50 2.32
N GLU A 97 -8.36 -21.11 1.19
CA GLU A 97 -7.66 -20.40 0.10
C GLU A 97 -7.15 -19.04 0.57
N ALA A 98 -7.95 -18.34 1.39
CA ALA A 98 -7.58 -17.07 2.00
C ALA A 98 -6.68 -17.23 3.25
N ARG A 99 -6.37 -18.48 3.67
CA ARG A 99 -5.68 -18.79 4.92
C ARG A 99 -6.28 -18.02 6.10
N THR A 100 -7.61 -17.98 6.19
CA THR A 100 -8.34 -17.15 7.15
C THR A 100 -9.22 -17.98 8.05
N LEU A 101 -9.15 -17.71 9.35
CA LEU A 101 -10.04 -18.28 10.37
C LEU A 101 -10.97 -17.19 10.88
N VAL A 102 -12.26 -17.49 11.00
CA VAL A 102 -13.25 -16.60 11.59
C VAL A 102 -13.75 -17.17 12.90
N GLU A 103 -13.77 -16.33 13.94
CA GLU A 103 -14.53 -16.56 15.16
C GLU A 103 -15.74 -15.61 15.17
N GLN A 104 -16.93 -16.19 15.18
CA GLN A 104 -18.19 -15.48 15.13
C GLN A 104 -18.82 -15.39 16.54
N LYS A 105 -19.50 -14.29 16.80
CA LYS A 105 -20.30 -14.06 18.00
C LYS A 105 -21.68 -13.51 17.65
N ALA A 106 -22.61 -13.64 18.59
CA ALA A 106 -23.89 -12.94 18.52
C ALA A 106 -23.72 -11.42 18.65
N SER A 107 -24.65 -10.63 18.07
CA SER A 107 -24.53 -9.16 17.97
C SER A 107 -24.38 -8.41 19.29
N HIS A 108 -24.99 -8.90 20.35
CA HIS A 108 -24.91 -8.30 21.68
C HIS A 108 -23.59 -8.59 22.42
N ILE A 109 -22.70 -9.43 21.85
CA ILE A 109 -21.43 -9.79 22.48
C ILE A 109 -20.39 -8.72 22.19
N ASP A 110 -19.73 -8.28 23.25
CA ASP A 110 -18.59 -7.39 23.20
C ASP A 110 -17.32 -8.19 22.89
N LEU A 111 -16.65 -7.85 21.78
CA LEU A 111 -15.50 -8.57 21.27
C LEU A 111 -14.23 -8.41 22.13
N ASP A 112 -14.20 -7.45 23.06
CA ASP A 112 -13.09 -7.28 24.02
C ASP A 112 -13.33 -8.03 25.34
N LYS A 113 -14.57 -8.46 25.61
CA LYS A 113 -14.89 -9.11 26.87
C LYS A 113 -14.51 -10.60 26.83
N PRO A 114 -13.68 -11.07 27.78
CA PRO A 114 -13.39 -12.49 27.88
C PRO A 114 -14.64 -13.30 28.26
N GLU A 115 -14.80 -14.47 27.64
CA GLU A 115 -15.85 -15.45 27.92
C GLU A 115 -15.24 -16.75 28.49
N PRO A 116 -15.98 -17.48 29.34
CA PRO A 116 -15.52 -18.77 29.86
C PRO A 116 -15.53 -19.84 28.76
N ARG A 117 -14.35 -20.31 28.36
CA ARG A 117 -14.15 -21.42 27.42
C ARG A 117 -13.23 -22.46 28.03
N GLN A 118 -13.72 -23.70 28.15
CA GLN A 118 -12.95 -24.82 28.72
C GLN A 118 -12.26 -24.49 30.07
N GLY A 119 -12.93 -23.71 30.93
CA GLY A 119 -12.41 -23.33 32.24
C GLY A 119 -11.42 -22.16 32.27
N THR A 120 -11.13 -21.51 31.13
CA THR A 120 -10.38 -20.24 31.08
C THR A 120 -11.22 -19.11 30.51
N MET A 121 -10.99 -17.88 30.99
CA MET A 121 -11.56 -16.68 30.38
C MET A 121 -10.70 -16.29 29.19
N VAL A 122 -11.30 -16.20 28.00
CA VAL A 122 -10.60 -15.79 26.77
C VAL A 122 -11.46 -14.85 25.96
N THR A 123 -10.84 -13.85 25.34
CA THR A 123 -11.53 -13.05 24.32
C THR A 123 -11.82 -13.92 23.08
N PRO A 124 -12.79 -13.52 22.24
CA PRO A 124 -13.01 -14.16 20.94
C PRO A 124 -11.73 -14.28 20.09
N TYR A 125 -10.88 -13.24 20.07
CA TYR A 125 -9.58 -13.31 19.40
C TYR A 125 -8.67 -14.41 20.00
N GLN A 126 -8.53 -14.44 21.32
CA GLN A 126 -7.69 -15.44 21.99
C GLN A 126 -8.21 -16.85 21.77
N GLN A 127 -9.52 -17.03 21.69
CA GLN A 127 -10.15 -18.31 21.32
C GLN A 127 -9.76 -18.72 19.89
N ALA A 128 -9.96 -17.83 18.92
CA ALA A 128 -9.57 -18.02 17.53
C ALA A 128 -8.08 -18.37 17.38
N LYS A 129 -7.23 -17.66 18.14
CA LYS A 129 -5.78 -17.83 18.15
C LYS A 129 -5.36 -19.20 18.68
N ARG A 130 -6.03 -19.72 19.72
CA ARG A 130 -5.80 -21.10 20.20
C ARG A 130 -6.11 -22.12 19.11
N TYR A 131 -7.20 -21.94 18.36
CA TYR A 131 -7.51 -22.82 17.23
C TYR A 131 -6.45 -22.71 16.12
N ALA A 132 -6.08 -21.49 15.73
CA ALA A 132 -5.05 -21.25 14.73
C ALA A 132 -3.70 -21.91 15.10
N ASP A 133 -3.27 -21.81 16.37
CA ASP A 133 -2.02 -22.42 16.84
C ASP A 133 -2.10 -23.96 16.96
N SER A 134 -3.30 -24.54 17.00
CA SER A 134 -3.51 -26.00 17.04
C SER A 134 -3.49 -26.65 15.65
N LEU A 135 -3.61 -25.86 14.58
CA LEU A 135 -3.60 -26.35 13.21
C LEU A 135 -2.16 -26.64 12.74
N PRO A 136 -1.94 -27.69 11.93
CA PRO A 136 -0.62 -27.98 11.38
C PRO A 136 -0.17 -26.87 10.42
N ASN A 137 1.14 -26.65 10.28
CA ASN A 137 1.72 -25.53 9.50
C ASN A 137 1.07 -25.27 8.12
N PRO A 138 0.76 -26.29 7.28
CA PRO A 138 0.12 -26.04 5.98
C PRO A 138 -1.28 -25.43 6.09
N GLN A 139 -1.98 -25.68 7.20
CA GLN A 139 -3.36 -25.26 7.46
C GLN A 139 -3.44 -24.07 8.43
N ARG A 140 -2.31 -23.63 8.99
CA ARG A 140 -2.27 -22.50 9.90
C ARG A 140 -2.73 -21.24 9.16
N PRO A 141 -3.69 -20.46 9.67
CA PRO A 141 -4.14 -19.26 9.00
C PRO A 141 -3.09 -18.15 9.09
N ASP A 142 -3.11 -17.23 8.13
CA ASP A 142 -2.36 -15.97 8.15
C ASP A 142 -3.22 -14.83 8.74
N PHE A 143 -4.55 -14.98 8.71
CA PHE A 143 -5.49 -13.99 9.26
C PHE A 143 -6.48 -14.62 10.23
N ILE A 144 -6.85 -13.85 11.26
CA ILE A 144 -8.02 -14.12 12.10
C ILE A 144 -9.01 -12.98 11.91
N VAL A 145 -10.27 -13.33 11.66
CA VAL A 145 -11.38 -12.37 11.70
C VAL A 145 -12.26 -12.67 12.91
N VAL A 146 -12.49 -11.66 13.74
CA VAL A 146 -13.49 -11.74 14.80
C VAL A 146 -14.69 -10.90 14.37
N CYS A 147 -15.88 -11.46 14.41
CA CYS A 147 -17.09 -10.78 13.96
C CYS A 147 -18.26 -11.04 14.91
N ASN A 148 -19.06 -10.01 15.18
CA ASN A 148 -20.33 -10.14 15.90
C ASN A 148 -21.55 -9.69 15.07
N PHE A 149 -21.50 -9.78 13.74
CA PHE A 149 -22.50 -9.22 12.80
C PHE A 149 -22.50 -7.69 12.71
N GLU A 150 -22.18 -6.97 13.79
CA GLU A 150 -22.14 -5.50 13.82
C GLU A 150 -20.74 -4.93 13.58
N CYS A 151 -19.70 -5.64 14.01
CA CYS A 151 -18.32 -5.22 13.91
C CYS A 151 -17.47 -6.36 13.37
N PHE A 152 -16.57 -6.01 12.45
CA PHE A 152 -15.51 -6.88 11.94
C PHE A 152 -14.19 -6.43 12.54
N ARG A 153 -13.36 -7.38 13.01
CA ARG A 153 -11.98 -7.15 13.42
C ARG A 153 -11.05 -8.10 12.66
N ILE A 154 -10.11 -7.56 11.91
CA ILE A 154 -9.18 -8.30 11.07
C ILE A 154 -7.79 -8.23 11.71
N HIS A 155 -7.29 -9.40 12.10
CA HIS A 155 -5.98 -9.58 12.73
C HIS A 155 -5.04 -10.28 11.74
N ASP A 156 -3.92 -9.64 11.40
CA ASP A 156 -2.89 -10.22 10.54
C ASP A 156 -1.81 -10.89 11.41
N LEU A 157 -1.78 -12.23 11.42
CA LEU A 157 -0.88 -13.01 12.27
C LEU A 157 0.59 -12.92 11.85
N ARG A 158 0.89 -12.27 10.74
CA ARG A 158 2.27 -12.02 10.26
C ARG A 158 2.88 -10.76 10.88
N ARG A 159 2.09 -9.93 11.56
CA ARG A 159 2.53 -8.70 12.23
C ARG A 159 2.97 -8.95 13.67
N GLU A 160 3.73 -8.00 14.23
CA GLU A 160 4.00 -7.96 15.67
C GLU A 160 2.75 -7.57 16.45
N ASP A 161 2.50 -8.26 17.56
CA ASP A 161 1.35 -8.08 18.44
C ASP A 161 -0.02 -8.01 17.72
N PRO A 162 -0.42 -9.09 17.01
CA PRO A 162 -1.66 -9.12 16.24
C PRO A 162 -2.93 -9.08 17.10
N GLU A 163 -2.82 -9.23 18.42
CA GLU A 163 -3.95 -9.11 19.35
C GLU A 163 -4.43 -7.66 19.47
N HIS A 164 -3.49 -6.72 19.58
CA HIS A 164 -3.79 -5.30 19.77
C HIS A 164 -3.72 -4.50 18.45
N ASN A 165 -2.98 -5.00 17.45
CA ASN A 165 -2.79 -4.32 16.16
C ASN A 165 -3.72 -4.87 15.06
N TYR A 166 -5.04 -4.72 15.27
CA TYR A 166 -6.06 -5.14 14.31
C TYR A 166 -6.75 -3.96 13.63
N ILE A 167 -7.49 -4.28 12.57
CA ILE A 167 -8.31 -3.31 11.85
C ILE A 167 -9.77 -3.61 12.11
N SER A 168 -10.54 -2.59 12.41
CA SER A 168 -11.97 -2.75 12.67
C SER A 168 -12.82 -1.78 11.88
N PHE A 169 -14.00 -2.26 11.50
CA PHE A 169 -15.07 -1.45 10.94
C PHE A 169 -16.41 -2.07 11.30
N THR A 170 -17.45 -1.25 11.28
CA THR A 170 -18.83 -1.67 11.55
C THR A 170 -19.52 -2.16 10.28
N LEU A 171 -20.60 -2.92 10.43
CA LEU A 171 -21.46 -3.33 9.32
C LEU A 171 -21.98 -2.11 8.54
N ALA A 172 -22.25 -1.00 9.23
CA ALA A 172 -22.69 0.24 8.59
C ALA A 172 -21.61 0.87 7.69
N GLU A 173 -20.33 0.71 8.04
CA GLU A 173 -19.18 1.23 7.29
C GLU A 173 -18.72 0.28 6.17
N LEU A 174 -19.29 -0.93 6.06
CA LEU A 174 -18.86 -1.94 5.07
C LEU A 174 -18.93 -1.41 3.63
N ALA A 175 -19.89 -0.55 3.28
CA ALA A 175 -19.98 0.00 1.92
C ALA A 175 -18.77 0.89 1.55
N GLU A 176 -18.14 1.51 2.54
CA GLU A 176 -16.93 2.32 2.39
C GLU A 176 -15.67 1.46 2.59
N GLN A 177 -15.77 0.44 3.42
CA GLN A 177 -14.65 -0.38 3.90
C GLN A 177 -14.53 -1.77 3.24
N TYR A 178 -15.37 -2.09 2.24
CA TYR A 178 -15.41 -3.42 1.59
C TYR A 178 -14.05 -3.88 1.06
N HIS A 179 -13.20 -2.94 0.65
CA HIS A 179 -11.84 -3.18 0.17
C HIS A 179 -10.94 -3.85 1.22
N LEU A 180 -11.21 -3.65 2.52
CA LEU A 180 -10.47 -4.30 3.61
C LEU A 180 -10.65 -5.82 3.62
N LEU A 181 -11.72 -6.34 3.01
CA LEU A 181 -11.99 -7.77 2.87
C LEU A 181 -11.29 -8.40 1.63
N GLY A 182 -10.54 -7.62 0.85
CA GLY A 182 -9.89 -8.10 -0.38
C GLY A 182 -8.90 -9.26 -0.18
N PHE A 183 -8.36 -9.43 1.04
CA PHE A 183 -7.47 -10.56 1.38
C PHE A 183 -8.17 -11.91 1.28
N LEU A 184 -9.51 -11.93 1.35
CA LEU A 184 -10.32 -13.14 1.23
C LEU A 184 -10.34 -13.71 -0.20
N VAL A 185 -10.07 -12.89 -1.22
CA VAL A 185 -9.89 -13.34 -2.61
C VAL A 185 -8.43 -13.61 -2.90
N ASP A 186 -7.57 -12.71 -2.44
CA ASP A 186 -6.14 -12.75 -2.70
C ASP A 186 -5.42 -12.08 -1.52
N PRO A 187 -4.77 -12.85 -0.65
CA PRO A 187 -4.05 -12.34 0.51
C PRO A 187 -3.02 -11.23 0.20
N SER A 188 -2.55 -11.14 -1.06
CA SER A 188 -1.66 -10.08 -1.52
C SER A 188 -2.39 -8.78 -1.89
N ARG A 189 -3.69 -8.83 -2.26
CA ARG A 189 -4.48 -7.66 -2.69
C ARG A 189 -4.89 -6.71 -1.56
N SER A 190 -5.10 -7.19 -0.34
CA SER A 190 -5.53 -6.31 0.78
C SER A 190 -4.47 -5.27 1.12
N ARG A 191 -3.20 -5.65 1.05
CA ARG A 191 -2.07 -4.72 1.20
C ARG A 191 -2.05 -3.71 0.05
N SER A 192 -2.10 -4.18 -1.18
CA SER A 192 -2.06 -3.32 -2.38
C SER A 192 -3.23 -2.35 -2.47
N GLU A 193 -4.44 -2.74 -2.06
CA GLU A 193 -5.61 -1.85 -2.10
C GLU A 193 -5.61 -0.84 -0.95
N ARG A 194 -5.12 -1.20 0.25
CA ARG A 194 -4.91 -0.22 1.32
C ARG A 194 -3.83 0.77 0.94
N GLU A 195 -2.70 0.28 0.43
CA GLU A 195 -1.64 1.12 -0.12
C GLU A 195 -2.25 2.09 -1.15
N ARG A 196 -3.05 1.60 -2.10
CA ARG A 196 -3.76 2.41 -3.11
C ARG A 196 -4.70 3.46 -2.51
N GLN A 197 -5.44 3.16 -1.46
CA GLN A 197 -6.37 4.12 -0.85
C GLN A 197 -5.63 5.23 -0.10
N VAL A 198 -4.62 4.86 0.71
CA VAL A 198 -3.71 5.82 1.37
C VAL A 198 -3.02 6.70 0.30
N SER A 199 -2.70 6.11 -0.86
CA SER A 199 -2.12 6.82 -2.00
C SER A 199 -2.98 7.94 -2.56
N ILE A 200 -4.28 7.67 -2.73
CA ILE A 200 -5.21 8.64 -3.31
C ILE A 200 -5.35 9.82 -2.37
N GLN A 201 -5.55 9.55 -1.07
CA GLN A 201 -5.65 10.57 -0.04
C GLN A 201 -4.36 11.40 0.06
N ALA A 202 -3.20 10.75 0.08
CA ALA A 202 -1.92 11.45 0.08
C ALA A 202 -1.72 12.30 -1.19
N GLY A 203 -2.12 11.80 -2.37
CA GLY A 203 -2.04 12.53 -3.63
C GLY A 203 -2.92 13.77 -3.69
N GLU A 204 -4.14 13.69 -3.17
CA GLU A 204 -5.06 14.84 -3.07
C GLU A 204 -4.46 15.94 -2.18
N VAL A 205 -4.04 15.58 -0.97
CA VAL A 205 -3.49 16.51 0.03
C VAL A 205 -2.16 17.14 -0.45
N ILE A 206 -1.28 16.36 -1.10
CA ILE A 206 -0.04 16.89 -1.69
C ILE A 206 -0.31 17.76 -2.92
N GLY A 207 -1.34 17.45 -3.71
CA GLY A 207 -1.78 18.28 -4.82
C GLY A 207 -2.22 19.67 -4.34
N GLU A 208 -3.03 19.72 -3.28
CA GLU A 208 -3.45 20.98 -2.63
C GLU A 208 -2.26 21.77 -2.07
N LEU A 209 -1.34 21.09 -1.37
CA LEU A 209 -0.13 21.72 -0.84
C LEU A 209 0.76 22.29 -1.96
N ARG A 210 0.95 21.54 -3.05
CA ARG A 210 1.70 21.99 -4.22
C ARG A 210 1.07 23.24 -4.83
N ASP A 211 -0.24 23.25 -5.03
CA ASP A 211 -0.93 24.38 -5.62
C ASP A 211 -0.79 25.64 -4.76
N ALA A 212 -0.97 25.49 -3.44
CA ALA A 212 -0.77 26.58 -2.50
C ALA A 212 0.69 27.09 -2.49
N LEU A 213 1.68 26.20 -2.56
CA LEU A 213 3.10 26.56 -2.66
C LEU A 213 3.43 27.25 -3.98
N HIS A 214 2.88 26.76 -5.09
CA HIS A 214 3.09 27.33 -6.43
C HIS A 214 2.69 28.81 -6.49
N GLU A 215 1.55 29.17 -5.89
CA GLU A 215 1.08 30.57 -5.81
C GLU A 215 2.06 31.52 -5.08
N GLN A 216 2.96 30.99 -4.24
CA GLN A 216 3.93 31.80 -3.50
C GLN A 216 5.23 32.07 -4.28
N TYR A 217 5.49 31.34 -5.37
CA TYR A 217 6.64 31.61 -6.21
C TYR A 217 6.42 32.91 -7.00
N ARG A 218 7.27 33.91 -6.78
CA ARG A 218 7.21 35.18 -7.51
C ARG A 218 7.81 34.99 -8.90
N ALA A 219 6.95 34.98 -9.93
CA ALA A 219 7.26 35.04 -11.37
C ALA A 219 8.75 34.79 -11.71
N ALA A 220 9.20 33.56 -11.50
CA ALA A 220 10.50 33.07 -11.94
C ALA A 220 10.25 32.19 -13.16
N GLY A 221 11.23 32.10 -14.07
CA GLY A 221 11.11 31.32 -15.30
C GLY A 221 10.84 29.83 -15.05
N ASP A 222 10.98 29.00 -16.09
CA ASP A 222 10.64 27.57 -16.05
C ASP A 222 11.28 26.77 -14.89
N ASP A 223 12.35 27.28 -14.27
CA ASP A 223 13.08 26.66 -13.15
C ASP A 223 12.26 26.53 -11.84
N HIS A 224 11.25 27.37 -11.57
CA HIS A 224 10.45 27.25 -10.34
C HIS A 224 9.66 25.94 -10.23
N TRP A 225 9.28 25.33 -11.37
CA TRP A 225 8.63 24.02 -11.38
C TRP A 225 9.56 22.91 -10.91
N ARG A 226 10.85 23.00 -11.23
CA ARG A 226 11.87 22.08 -10.71
C ARG A 226 11.93 22.17 -9.19
N ASP A 227 12.10 23.38 -8.67
CA ASP A 227 12.27 23.61 -7.23
C ASP A 227 11.01 23.23 -6.43
N LEU A 228 9.83 23.56 -6.95
CA LEU A 228 8.55 23.14 -6.39
C LEU A 228 8.43 21.62 -6.32
N ASN A 229 8.74 20.92 -7.42
CA ASN A 229 8.65 19.46 -7.45
C ASN A 229 9.64 18.82 -6.48
N VAL A 230 10.89 19.30 -6.43
CA VAL A 230 11.90 18.79 -5.48
C VAL A 230 11.48 19.07 -4.03
N LEU A 231 10.91 20.25 -3.75
CA LEU A 231 10.36 20.58 -2.43
C LEU A 231 9.26 19.59 -2.03
N CYS A 232 8.29 19.32 -2.91
CA CYS A 232 7.23 18.34 -2.65
C CYS A 232 7.82 16.95 -2.37
N VAL A 233 8.80 16.47 -3.17
CA VAL A 233 9.46 15.18 -2.94
C VAL A 233 10.10 15.14 -1.54
N ARG A 234 10.83 16.19 -1.16
CA ARG A 234 11.51 16.27 0.14
C ARG A 234 10.53 16.28 1.31
N LEU A 235 9.41 16.99 1.19
CA LEU A 235 8.36 17.01 2.20
C LEU A 235 7.72 15.62 2.36
N VAL A 236 7.33 14.97 1.25
CA VAL A 236 6.77 13.60 1.28
C VAL A 236 7.76 12.61 1.87
N PHE A 237 9.05 12.73 1.53
CA PHE A 237 10.09 11.91 2.13
C PHE A 237 10.15 12.07 3.65
N CYS A 238 10.09 13.30 4.17
CA CYS A 238 10.16 13.55 5.61
C CYS A 238 8.94 12.99 6.35
N LEU A 239 7.75 13.14 5.76
CA LEU A 239 6.50 12.60 6.28
C LEU A 239 6.52 11.06 6.32
N TYR A 240 6.94 10.44 5.22
CA TYR A 240 7.15 8.99 5.18
C TYR A 240 8.19 8.53 6.20
N ALA A 241 9.29 9.28 6.35
CA ALA A 241 10.39 8.89 7.22
C ALA A 241 10.01 8.90 8.71
N GLU A 242 9.17 9.84 9.17
CA GLU A 242 8.68 9.83 10.57
C GLU A 242 7.72 8.68 10.85
N ASP A 243 6.85 8.32 9.90
CA ASP A 243 5.87 7.24 10.08
C ASP A 243 6.46 5.84 9.85
N ALA A 244 7.44 5.71 8.96
CA ALA A 244 8.17 4.46 8.72
C ALA A 244 9.26 4.18 9.77
N GLY A 245 9.48 5.08 10.73
CA GLY A 245 10.47 4.94 11.80
C GLY A 245 11.91 5.18 11.38
N LEU A 246 12.15 5.86 10.25
CA LEU A 246 13.47 6.35 9.86
C LEU A 246 13.86 7.59 10.67
N PHE A 247 12.88 8.43 11.00
CA PHE A 247 12.99 9.49 12.01
C PHE A 247 12.32 9.03 13.31
N PRO A 248 12.60 9.68 14.45
CA PRO A 248 11.74 9.52 15.62
C PRO A 248 10.30 9.86 15.25
N LYS A 249 9.35 9.15 15.85
CA LYS A 249 7.92 9.35 15.58
C LYS A 249 7.50 10.81 15.78
N ASP A 250 6.74 11.35 14.83
CA ASP A 250 6.24 12.73 14.78
C ASP A 250 7.34 13.82 14.81
N ALA A 251 8.61 13.48 14.57
CA ALA A 251 9.74 14.41 14.68
C ALA A 251 9.65 15.57 13.70
N PHE A 252 9.28 15.29 12.44
CA PHE A 252 9.17 16.31 11.42
C PHE A 252 7.99 17.23 11.71
N GLY A 253 6.81 16.67 12.01
CA GLY A 253 5.64 17.44 12.42
C GLY A 253 5.90 18.30 13.68
N ALA A 254 6.60 17.76 14.67
CA ALA A 254 6.96 18.49 15.90
C ALA A 254 7.97 19.61 15.66
N TYR A 255 8.96 19.37 14.80
CA TYR A 255 9.93 20.37 14.39
C TYR A 255 9.22 21.57 13.75
N LEU A 256 8.35 21.33 12.75
CA LEU A 256 7.63 22.42 12.06
C LEU A 256 6.69 23.20 12.99
N ARG A 257 6.01 22.52 13.94
CA ARG A 257 5.13 23.16 14.93
C ARG A 257 5.83 24.19 15.83
N SER A 258 7.15 24.14 15.92
CA SER A 258 7.94 25.02 16.77
C SER A 258 8.22 26.39 16.15
N PHE A 259 7.84 26.60 14.88
CA PHE A 259 8.13 27.83 14.13
C PHE A 259 6.88 28.58 13.72
N ALA A 260 6.95 29.91 13.76
CA ALA A 260 5.92 30.77 13.17
C ALA A 260 6.01 30.73 11.62
N PRO A 261 4.93 31.04 10.87
CA PRO A 261 4.94 30.99 9.40
C PRO A 261 6.11 31.76 8.75
N ALA A 262 6.45 32.93 9.29
CA ALA A 262 7.57 33.76 8.79
C ALA A 262 8.96 33.10 8.94
N GLN A 263 9.09 32.08 9.78
CA GLN A 263 10.33 31.34 10.05
C GLN A 263 10.37 30.00 9.32
N MET A 264 9.23 29.53 8.80
CA MET A 264 9.07 28.18 8.25
C MET A 264 10.01 27.89 7.08
N ARG A 265 10.21 28.86 6.19
CA ARG A 265 11.18 28.76 5.08
C ARG A 265 12.59 28.44 5.58
N GLN A 266 13.06 29.16 6.61
CA GLN A 266 14.40 28.96 7.13
C GLN A 266 14.52 27.62 7.86
N ALA A 267 13.50 27.23 8.63
CA ALA A 267 13.46 25.94 9.31
C ALA A 267 13.57 24.77 8.30
N LEU A 268 12.85 24.81 7.18
CA LEU A 268 12.97 23.80 6.13
C LEU A 268 14.36 23.74 5.50
N LEU A 269 14.97 24.90 5.22
CA LEU A 269 16.34 24.96 4.70
C LEU A 269 17.36 24.36 5.68
N ASP A 270 17.25 24.70 6.96
CA ASP A 270 18.13 24.20 8.01
C ASP A 270 17.99 22.67 8.17
N LEU A 271 16.76 22.17 8.17
CA LEU A 271 16.48 20.73 8.21
C LEU A 271 17.08 20.02 6.99
N PHE A 272 16.85 20.51 5.78
CA PHE A 272 17.37 19.88 4.55
C PHE A 272 18.91 19.85 4.54
N SER A 273 19.56 20.90 5.06
CA SER A 273 21.01 20.90 5.25
C SER A 273 21.47 19.82 6.23
N VAL A 274 20.75 19.62 7.34
CA VAL A 274 21.08 18.57 8.33
C VAL A 274 20.90 17.16 7.73
N LEU A 275 19.84 16.96 6.94
CA LEU A 275 19.59 15.70 6.25
C LEU A 275 20.68 15.40 5.21
N ASP A 276 21.32 16.40 4.61
CA ASP A 276 22.46 16.22 3.70
C ASP A 276 23.84 16.20 4.39
N THR A 277 23.91 16.38 5.72
CA THR A 277 25.18 16.45 6.44
C THR A 277 25.45 15.19 7.28
N PRO A 278 26.54 14.44 7.00
CA PRO A 278 26.97 13.31 7.83
C PRO A 278 27.17 13.71 9.30
N HIS A 279 26.86 12.81 10.24
CA HIS A 279 26.86 13.13 11.68
C HIS A 279 28.20 13.71 12.17
N GLU A 280 29.32 13.18 11.68
CA GLU A 280 30.67 13.63 11.99
C GLU A 280 31.03 15.02 11.45
N ALA A 281 30.29 15.51 10.44
CA ALA A 281 30.49 16.82 9.83
C ALA A 281 29.56 17.89 10.40
N ARG A 282 28.63 17.52 11.29
CA ARG A 282 27.67 18.45 11.90
C ARG A 282 28.36 19.34 12.94
N SER A 283 27.83 20.56 13.09
CA SER A 283 28.27 21.48 14.14
C SER A 283 28.03 20.89 15.54
N ALA A 284 29.01 21.03 16.43
CA ALA A 284 28.86 20.68 17.85
C ALA A 284 27.81 21.53 18.59
N TYR A 285 27.38 22.65 17.97
CA TYR A 285 26.35 23.55 18.49
C TYR A 285 25.00 23.39 17.77
N LEU A 286 24.81 22.32 16.98
CA LEU A 286 23.53 22.03 16.36
C LEU A 286 22.44 21.89 17.44
N SER A 287 21.28 22.49 17.22
CA SER A 287 20.19 22.43 18.20
C SER A 287 19.73 20.99 18.46
N SER A 288 19.23 20.73 19.66
CA SER A 288 18.61 19.44 20.02
C SER A 288 17.53 19.04 19.02
N ASP A 289 16.78 20.03 18.55
CA ASP A 289 15.62 19.88 17.66
C ASP A 289 16.01 19.47 16.24
N LEU A 290 17.29 19.60 15.86
CA LEU A 290 17.81 19.11 14.59
C LEU A 290 18.75 17.91 14.75
N SER A 291 19.39 17.77 15.91
CA SER A 291 20.42 16.75 16.15
C SER A 291 19.94 15.31 15.98
N HIS A 292 18.64 15.06 16.17
CA HIS A 292 18.03 13.73 16.12
C HIS A 292 17.67 13.24 14.71
N PHE A 293 17.66 14.11 13.69
CA PHE A 293 17.42 13.69 12.31
C PHE A 293 18.65 12.95 11.74
N PRO A 294 18.48 11.84 11.01
CA PRO A 294 19.59 11.10 10.44
C PRO A 294 20.24 11.82 9.26
N TYR A 295 21.39 11.31 8.80
CA TYR A 295 21.94 11.66 7.49
C TYR A 295 21.23 10.84 6.39
N VAL A 296 20.74 11.51 5.36
CA VAL A 296 20.06 10.94 4.20
C VAL A 296 20.93 11.15 2.97
N ASN A 297 21.61 10.08 2.57
CA ASN A 297 22.42 10.05 1.35
C ASN A 297 21.55 9.89 0.09
N GLY A 298 22.17 9.78 -1.09
CA GLY A 298 21.49 9.47 -2.36
C GLY A 298 21.08 10.70 -3.17
N GLY A 299 21.53 11.90 -2.78
CA GLY A 299 21.41 13.12 -3.57
C GLY A 299 20.06 13.86 -3.46
N LEU A 300 19.06 13.29 -2.79
CA LEU A 300 17.74 13.93 -2.64
C LEU A 300 17.83 15.33 -2.01
N PHE A 301 18.72 15.51 -1.03
CA PHE A 301 18.93 16.77 -0.31
C PHE A 301 20.16 17.56 -0.77
N ALA A 302 20.95 17.02 -1.70
CA ALA A 302 22.23 17.61 -2.10
C ALA A 302 22.08 18.87 -2.97
N ASP A 303 21.09 18.90 -3.85
CA ASP A 303 20.88 20.04 -4.75
C ASP A 303 20.20 21.21 -4.00
N PRO A 304 20.72 22.44 -4.10
CA PRO A 304 20.02 23.60 -3.57
C PRO A 304 18.72 23.84 -4.35
N ILE A 305 17.66 24.22 -3.64
CA ILE A 305 16.36 24.60 -4.22
C ILE A 305 15.93 25.94 -3.63
N GLU A 306 15.19 26.74 -4.41
CA GLU A 306 14.48 27.88 -3.85
C GLU A 306 13.22 27.38 -3.12
N ILE A 307 12.98 27.89 -1.92
CA ILE A 307 11.74 27.64 -1.17
C ILE A 307 11.05 29.00 -1.01
N PRO A 308 9.77 29.17 -1.39
CA PRO A 308 9.09 30.45 -1.24
C PRO A 308 8.82 30.73 0.24
N GLN A 309 8.29 31.91 0.54
CA GLN A 309 7.75 32.13 1.89
C GLN A 309 6.42 31.39 2.04
N LEU A 310 6.24 30.70 3.15
CA LEU A 310 5.01 29.98 3.45
C LEU A 310 4.03 30.92 4.16
N THR A 311 2.75 30.86 3.76
CA THR A 311 1.68 31.57 4.45
C THR A 311 1.24 30.80 5.69
N GLN A 312 0.40 31.41 6.52
CA GLN A 312 -0.19 30.74 7.68
C GLN A 312 -1.03 29.54 7.25
N GLU A 313 -1.77 29.67 6.15
CA GLU A 313 -2.62 28.63 5.56
C GLU A 313 -1.76 27.44 5.12
N ILE A 314 -0.66 27.68 4.41
CA ILE A 314 0.26 26.61 3.96
C ILE A 314 0.90 25.89 5.16
N CYS A 315 1.30 26.65 6.20
CA CYS A 315 1.86 26.05 7.41
C CYS A 315 0.82 25.19 8.13
N SER A 316 -0.43 25.66 8.21
CA SER A 316 -1.54 24.90 8.80
C SER A 316 -1.82 23.62 8.02
N LEU A 317 -1.89 23.71 6.69
CA LEU A 317 -2.08 22.56 5.80
C LEU A 317 -0.98 21.52 6.01
N LEU A 318 0.29 21.94 5.96
CA LEU A 318 1.44 21.06 6.13
C LEU A 318 1.47 20.36 7.50
N VAL A 319 1.17 21.11 8.57
CA VAL A 319 1.28 20.59 9.94
C VAL A 319 0.06 19.76 10.35
N HIS A 320 -1.15 20.23 10.07
CA HIS A 320 -2.38 19.67 10.63
C HIS A 320 -3.10 18.70 9.69
N GLU A 321 -3.01 18.93 8.38
CA GLU A 321 -3.73 18.10 7.41
C GLU A 321 -2.79 17.08 6.78
N VAL A 322 -1.56 17.48 6.44
CA VAL A 322 -0.59 16.62 5.78
C VAL A 322 0.16 15.74 6.78
N SER A 323 0.80 16.33 7.81
CA SER A 323 1.60 15.55 8.78
C SER A 323 0.76 14.74 9.76
N THR A 324 -0.34 15.29 10.30
CA THR A 324 -1.15 14.57 11.30
C THR A 324 -2.40 13.89 10.75
N GLY A 325 -2.82 14.21 9.53
CA GLY A 325 -4.07 13.72 8.95
C GLY A 325 -3.95 12.44 8.11
N VAL A 326 -2.74 12.01 7.79
CA VAL A 326 -2.46 10.87 6.90
C VAL A 326 -1.41 9.96 7.57
N ASP A 327 -1.65 8.64 7.54
CA ASP A 327 -0.65 7.64 7.93
C ASP A 327 0.24 7.32 6.73
N TRP A 328 1.43 7.91 6.69
CA TRP A 328 2.38 7.79 5.59
C TRP A 328 3.10 6.44 5.59
N SER A 329 3.03 5.64 6.67
CA SER A 329 3.65 4.30 6.73
C SER A 329 3.04 3.32 5.73
N GLY A 330 1.79 3.56 5.33
CA GLY A 330 1.06 2.78 4.33
C GLY A 330 1.32 3.17 2.88
N ILE A 331 2.21 4.14 2.62
CA ILE A 331 2.49 4.59 1.26
C ILE A 331 3.48 3.64 0.58
N SER A 332 3.08 3.12 -0.57
CA SER A 332 3.92 2.27 -1.42
C SER A 332 4.80 3.12 -2.34
N PRO A 333 6.01 2.68 -2.74
CA PRO A 333 6.81 3.38 -3.74
C PRO A 333 6.09 3.60 -5.08
N THR A 334 5.15 2.71 -5.42
CA THR A 334 4.32 2.81 -6.63
C THR A 334 3.38 4.03 -6.66
N VAL A 335 3.23 4.71 -5.52
CA VAL A 335 2.33 5.85 -5.27
C VAL A 335 2.91 7.17 -5.68
N PHE A 336 4.24 7.31 -5.61
CA PHE A 336 4.92 8.52 -6.05
C PHE A 336 4.51 8.87 -7.48
N GLY A 337 4.31 7.88 -8.36
CA GLY A 337 3.78 8.11 -9.71
C GLY A 337 2.39 8.74 -9.77
N GLY A 338 1.45 8.29 -8.92
CA GLY A 338 0.11 8.87 -8.86
C GLY A 338 0.09 10.28 -8.27
N VAL A 339 0.89 10.49 -7.21
CA VAL A 339 1.08 11.82 -6.60
C VAL A 339 1.69 12.78 -7.64
N PHE A 340 2.79 12.42 -8.29
CA PHE A 340 3.45 13.25 -9.31
C PHE A 340 2.68 13.39 -10.63
N GLU A 341 1.74 12.51 -10.95
CA GLU A 341 0.83 12.71 -12.10
C GLU A 341 -0.27 13.73 -11.77
N SER A 342 -0.79 13.71 -10.54
CA SER A 342 -1.76 14.68 -10.04
C SER A 342 -1.13 16.07 -9.86
N THR A 343 0.15 16.06 -9.46
CA THR A 343 1.33 16.82 -9.94
C THR A 343 1.22 17.78 -11.13
N LEU A 344 0.64 17.33 -12.23
CA LEU A 344 0.80 17.97 -13.53
C LEU A 344 -0.54 18.42 -14.08
N ASN A 345 -0.57 19.59 -14.72
CA ASN A 345 -1.79 20.04 -15.40
C ASN A 345 -2.15 19.06 -16.54
N PRO A 346 -3.44 18.92 -16.91
CA PRO A 346 -3.89 17.92 -17.88
C PRO A 346 -3.31 18.06 -19.29
N GLU A 347 -2.97 19.28 -19.72
CA GLU A 347 -2.42 19.56 -21.04
C GLU A 347 -0.95 19.14 -21.15
N THR A 348 -0.15 19.49 -20.15
CA THR A 348 1.25 19.07 -20.00
C THR A 348 1.35 17.56 -19.86
N ARG A 349 0.42 16.94 -19.11
CA ARG A 349 0.33 15.49 -18.95
C ARG A 349 0.11 14.77 -20.28
N ARG A 350 -0.86 15.23 -21.09
CA ARG A 350 -1.14 14.67 -22.42
C ARG A 350 0.01 14.89 -23.40
N ALA A 351 0.62 16.07 -23.41
CA ALA A 351 1.71 16.38 -24.34
C ALA A 351 2.99 15.59 -24.04
N GLY A 352 3.28 15.34 -22.75
CA GLY A 352 4.46 14.60 -22.30
C GLY A 352 4.30 13.09 -22.19
N GLY A 353 3.09 12.55 -22.38
CA GLY A 353 2.81 11.11 -22.17
C GLY A 353 3.00 10.66 -20.71
N MET A 354 2.80 11.57 -19.76
CA MET A 354 3.11 11.37 -18.34
C MET A 354 1.96 10.64 -17.64
N HIS A 355 1.80 9.37 -17.96
CA HIS A 355 0.85 8.47 -17.31
C HIS A 355 1.61 7.43 -16.48
N TYR A 356 1.26 7.32 -15.20
CA TYR A 356 1.80 6.30 -14.33
C TYR A 356 1.38 4.91 -14.84
N THR A 357 2.29 3.95 -14.72
CA THR A 357 1.95 2.54 -14.99
C THR A 357 1.48 1.89 -13.70
N SER A 358 0.28 1.30 -13.71
CA SER A 358 -0.28 0.67 -12.52
C SER A 358 0.49 -0.59 -12.12
N PRO A 359 0.52 -0.96 -10.82
CA PRO A 359 1.17 -2.18 -10.36
C PRO A 359 0.72 -3.43 -11.13
N GLN A 360 -0.58 -3.54 -11.45
CA GLN A 360 -1.10 -4.66 -12.23
C GLN A 360 -0.50 -4.72 -13.64
N ASN A 361 -0.29 -3.55 -14.28
CA ASN A 361 0.31 -3.50 -15.61
C ASN A 361 1.83 -3.70 -15.58
N ILE A 362 2.50 -3.31 -14.49
CA ILE A 362 3.92 -3.63 -14.26
C ILE A 362 4.10 -5.14 -14.15
N HIS A 363 3.30 -5.81 -13.32
CA HIS A 363 3.33 -7.27 -13.14
C HIS A 363 3.07 -8.04 -14.44
N ARG A 364 2.14 -7.56 -15.30
CA ARG A 364 1.95 -8.13 -16.65
C ARG A 364 3.22 -8.15 -17.51
N VAL A 365 4.20 -7.28 -17.21
CA VAL A 365 5.49 -7.22 -17.90
C VAL A 365 6.56 -7.97 -17.12
N ILE A 366 6.78 -7.65 -15.84
CA ILE A 366 7.92 -8.17 -15.07
C ILE A 366 7.77 -9.65 -14.71
N ASP A 367 6.53 -10.14 -14.49
CA ASP A 367 6.23 -11.54 -14.14
C ASP A 367 6.80 -12.48 -15.21
N PRO A 368 6.34 -12.39 -16.49
CA PRO A 368 6.88 -13.25 -17.54
C PRO A 368 8.30 -12.88 -17.97
N LEU A 369 8.75 -11.63 -17.76
CA LEU A 369 10.07 -11.18 -18.23
C LEU A 369 11.21 -11.78 -17.40
N PHE A 370 11.07 -11.84 -16.08
CA PHE A 370 12.11 -12.39 -15.20
C PHE A 370 11.59 -12.93 -13.87
N LEU A 371 10.50 -12.39 -13.31
CA LEU A 371 10.13 -12.67 -11.93
C LEU A 371 9.57 -14.09 -11.73
N ASP A 372 8.80 -14.62 -12.69
CA ASP A 372 8.30 -16.01 -12.66
C ASP A 372 9.46 -17.02 -12.64
N ALA A 373 10.48 -16.78 -13.47
CA ALA A 373 11.64 -17.64 -13.57
C ALA A 373 12.50 -17.61 -12.28
N LEU A 374 12.67 -16.43 -11.67
CA LEU A 374 13.36 -16.30 -10.39
C LEU A 374 12.60 -16.99 -9.25
N THR A 375 11.27 -16.81 -9.22
CA THR A 375 10.39 -17.43 -8.22
C THR A 375 10.43 -18.94 -8.31
N THR A 376 10.30 -19.49 -9.53
CA THR A 376 10.39 -20.93 -9.79
C THR A 376 11.75 -21.49 -9.38
N GLU A 377 12.86 -20.79 -9.69
CA GLU A 377 14.20 -21.21 -9.28
C GLU A 377 14.34 -21.30 -7.75
N LEU A 378 13.77 -20.35 -7.01
CA LEU A 378 13.76 -20.38 -5.55
C LEU A 378 12.94 -21.55 -5.02
N GLU A 379 11.72 -21.74 -5.54
CA GLU A 379 10.83 -22.84 -5.17
C GLU A 379 11.50 -24.20 -5.40
N ASP A 380 12.16 -24.40 -6.53
CA ASP A 380 12.90 -25.63 -6.85
C ASP A 380 14.04 -25.88 -5.84
N ILE A 381 14.79 -24.84 -5.46
CA ILE A 381 15.87 -24.98 -4.45
C ILE A 381 15.30 -25.39 -3.09
N LEU A 382 14.12 -24.88 -2.73
CA LEU A 382 13.47 -25.15 -1.45
C LEU A 382 12.81 -26.54 -1.41
N ALA A 383 12.19 -26.96 -2.53
CA ALA A 383 11.47 -28.22 -2.68
C ALA A 383 12.38 -29.44 -2.88
N ASP A 384 13.63 -29.25 -3.33
CA ASP A 384 14.59 -30.34 -3.51
C ASP A 384 15.00 -30.98 -2.17
N THR A 385 14.31 -32.05 -1.80
CA THR A 385 14.56 -32.85 -0.58
C THR A 385 15.68 -33.87 -0.75
N ALA A 386 16.19 -34.08 -1.98
CA ALA A 386 17.24 -35.05 -2.25
C ALA A 386 18.65 -34.50 -1.94
N VAL A 387 18.79 -33.19 -1.73
CA VAL A 387 20.07 -32.53 -1.42
C VAL A 387 20.31 -32.32 0.06
N THR A 388 21.58 -32.44 0.46
CA THR A 388 22.01 -32.11 1.83
C THR A 388 21.79 -30.63 2.15
N GLU A 389 21.62 -30.31 3.43
CA GLU A 389 21.47 -28.93 3.92
C GLU A 389 22.64 -28.01 3.49
N ARG A 390 23.87 -28.54 3.51
CA ARG A 390 25.07 -27.81 3.07
C ARG A 390 24.99 -27.44 1.58
N THR A 391 24.52 -28.37 0.75
CA THR A 391 24.33 -28.13 -0.69
C THR A 391 23.23 -27.09 -0.91
N ARG A 392 22.10 -27.21 -0.20
CA ARG A 392 20.99 -26.24 -0.27
C ARG A 392 21.44 -24.83 0.09
N LYS A 393 22.17 -24.66 1.20
CA LYS A 393 22.72 -23.36 1.62
C LYS A 393 23.66 -22.75 0.58
N THR A 394 24.45 -23.60 -0.10
CA THR A 394 25.34 -23.15 -1.18
C THR A 394 24.54 -22.68 -2.40
N ARG A 395 23.48 -23.39 -2.77
CA ARG A 395 22.57 -22.98 -3.85
C ARG A 395 21.86 -21.66 -3.54
N LEU A 396 21.33 -21.50 -2.32
CA LEU A 396 20.69 -20.26 -1.88
C LEU A 396 21.65 -19.06 -1.89
N ARG A 397 22.92 -19.23 -1.48
CA ARG A 397 23.93 -18.17 -1.58
C ARG A 397 24.17 -17.76 -3.02
N ARG A 398 24.34 -18.74 -3.92
CA ARG A 398 24.51 -18.45 -5.35
C ARG A 398 23.29 -17.75 -5.95
N TYR A 399 22.08 -18.13 -5.53
CA TYR A 399 20.84 -17.47 -5.93
C TYR A 399 20.80 -16.02 -5.42
N GLN A 400 21.19 -15.78 -4.17
CA GLN A 400 21.34 -14.43 -3.61
C GLN A 400 22.36 -13.59 -4.39
N ASP A 401 23.54 -14.14 -4.71
CA ASP A 401 24.57 -13.47 -5.49
C ASP A 401 24.06 -13.12 -6.90
N LYS A 402 23.28 -14.02 -7.52
CA LYS A 402 22.60 -13.78 -8.79
C LYS A 402 21.64 -12.60 -8.67
N LEU A 403 20.74 -12.60 -7.69
CA LEU A 403 19.80 -11.49 -7.47
C LEU A 403 20.53 -10.14 -7.32
N ALA A 404 21.61 -10.11 -6.54
CA ALA A 404 22.41 -8.90 -6.32
C ALA A 404 23.13 -8.40 -7.59
N SER A 405 23.34 -9.27 -8.58
CA SER A 405 23.99 -8.93 -9.85
C SER A 405 23.02 -8.45 -10.94
N LEU A 406 21.70 -8.58 -10.73
CA LEU A 406 20.71 -8.17 -11.72
C LEU A 406 20.73 -6.66 -11.90
N THR A 407 20.65 -6.22 -13.15
CA THR A 407 20.57 -4.80 -13.51
C THR A 407 19.28 -4.58 -14.30
N PHE A 408 18.47 -3.63 -13.84
CA PHE A 408 17.22 -3.24 -14.49
C PHE A 408 17.40 -1.86 -15.12
N LEU A 409 16.91 -1.70 -16.36
CA LEU A 409 17.00 -0.46 -17.09
C LEU A 409 15.61 -0.07 -17.61
N ASP A 410 15.06 0.99 -17.04
CA ASP A 410 13.91 1.68 -17.59
C ASP A 410 14.37 3.03 -18.18
N PRO A 411 14.53 3.14 -19.52
CA PRO A 411 15.02 4.35 -20.17
C PRO A 411 13.97 5.49 -20.22
N ALA A 412 12.74 5.24 -19.74
CA ALA A 412 11.66 6.20 -19.68
C ALA A 412 10.88 6.07 -18.36
N ALA A 413 11.64 5.91 -17.26
CA ALA A 413 11.11 5.48 -15.96
C ALA A 413 10.01 6.34 -15.35
N GLY A 414 9.86 7.60 -15.78
CA GLY A 414 8.88 8.52 -15.21
C GLY A 414 9.08 8.63 -13.69
N SER A 415 8.14 8.12 -12.91
CA SER A 415 8.21 8.08 -11.44
C SER A 415 9.05 6.93 -10.86
N GLY A 416 9.59 6.04 -11.70
CA GLY A 416 10.44 4.93 -11.26
C GLY A 416 9.69 3.75 -10.66
N ASN A 417 8.44 3.50 -11.08
CA ASN A 417 7.61 2.42 -10.51
C ASN A 417 8.01 1.00 -10.95
N PHE A 418 8.71 0.85 -12.08
CA PHE A 418 9.04 -0.44 -12.72
C PHE A 418 10.14 -1.24 -12.03
#